data_AF-A0AAV4WAM2-F1
#
_entry.id   AF-A0AAV4WAM2-F1
#
_cell.length_a   1.000
_cell.length_b   1.000
_cell.length_c   1.000
_cell.angle_alpha   90.00
_cell.angle_beta   90.00
_cell.angle_gamma   90.00
#
_symmetry.space_group_name_H-M   'P 1'
#
loop_
_entity.id
_entity.type
_entity.pdbx_description
1 polymer ?
#
loop_
_entity_poly.entity_id
_entity_poly.type
_entity_poly.pdbx_seq_one_letter_code
_entity_poly.pdbx_strand_id
1 'polypeptide(L)'
;MSDERYRFLVEWFDPTVKIKRKFMLSYFPSDGSVEMYDLLLKKLFLRRIQCDSVCEEDLFVGSIINILSRQLYITDFGDRTTASKFTREVESTIFIINESGFTYLGRIISILEDNNLLIYRGKIIDKEKSGFNASSLSESLKKLFLILEVRGQSARSIARKLVNPESPVERPLKADLRDLSGHCLAPTDDRTAETEIKIFFPSSKEVHCNTAVYRNSTCCIIKPHAVREKIVGKIIQDIIVAGFKMSAFEVVTFNLATASEFLDVYKGVVAEYKDMVSQLMSGPSIALEITKQNPSNVFEEFRTYVGPADPEIARKIRPGTLRANYGHDKIKNAIHCTDLPEDASLELDYVFRILPA
;
A
#
# COMPACT_ATOMS: atom_id res chain seq x y z
N MET A 1 21.26 1.54 31.78
CA MET A 1 21.07 2.36 30.55
C MET A 1 19.58 2.35 30.28
N SER A 2 18.94 3.50 30.12
CA SER A 2 17.50 3.53 29.80
C SER A 2 17.30 2.87 28.45
N ASP A 3 16.40 1.89 28.38
CA ASP A 3 15.97 1.28 27.12
C ASP A 3 15.47 2.40 26.19
N GLU A 4 16.02 2.46 24.98
CA GLU A 4 15.65 3.46 24.00
C GLU A 4 14.17 3.27 23.66
N ARG A 5 13.42 4.37 23.57
CA ARG A 5 12.01 4.32 23.19
C ARG A 5 11.62 5.56 22.41
N TYR A 6 10.71 5.37 21.47
CA TYR A 6 10.10 6.43 20.68
C TYR A 6 8.65 6.59 21.08
N ARG A 7 8.21 7.84 21.21
CA ARG A 7 6.88 8.17 21.72
C ARG A 7 6.05 8.90 20.68
N PHE A 8 4.79 8.50 20.58
CA PHE A 8 3.84 9.04 19.62
C PHE A 8 2.51 9.33 20.30
N LEU A 9 1.92 10.48 19.99
CA LEU A 9 0.52 10.76 20.30
C LEU A 9 -0.35 10.08 19.25
N VAL A 10 -1.23 9.20 19.70
CA VAL A 10 -2.12 8.42 18.82
C VAL A 10 -3.58 8.60 19.20
N GLU A 11 -4.43 8.65 18.18
CA GLU A 11 -5.88 8.63 18.30
C GLU A 11 -6.45 7.27 17.91
N TRP A 12 -7.37 6.76 18.73
CA TRP A 12 -8.15 5.56 18.44
C TRP A 12 -9.64 5.88 18.52
N PHE A 13 -10.40 5.54 17.49
CA PHE A 13 -11.85 5.57 17.58
C PHE A 13 -12.35 4.28 18.24
N ASP A 14 -12.91 4.40 19.45
CA ASP A 14 -13.50 3.28 20.18
C ASP A 14 -14.92 3.02 19.65
N PRO A 15 -15.17 1.92 18.92
CA PRO A 15 -16.45 1.68 18.27
C PRO A 15 -17.57 1.39 19.26
N THR A 16 -17.25 0.93 20.48
CA THR A 16 -18.24 0.58 21.50
C THR A 16 -18.86 1.83 22.11
N VAL A 17 -18.05 2.85 22.39
CA VAL A 17 -18.52 4.12 22.98
C VAL A 17 -18.65 5.25 21.96
N LYS A 18 -18.23 5.03 20.70
CA LYS A 18 -18.24 6.00 19.60
C LYS A 18 -17.48 7.30 19.89
N ILE A 19 -16.36 7.19 20.62
CA ILE A 19 -15.53 8.33 21.03
C ILE A 19 -14.09 8.11 20.58
N LYS A 20 -13.44 9.19 20.15
CA LYS A 20 -11.98 9.21 19.92
C LYS A 20 -11.24 9.33 21.25
N ARG A 21 -10.38 8.36 21.54
CA ARG A 21 -9.48 8.36 22.70
C ARG A 21 -8.06 8.69 22.27
N LYS A 22 -7.32 9.37 23.14
CA LYS A 22 -5.93 9.75 22.92
C LYS A 22 -5.01 8.95 23.83
N PHE A 23 -3.96 8.38 23.24
CA PHE A 23 -2.95 7.62 23.96
C PHE A 23 -1.56 8.14 23.66
N MET A 24 -0.66 7.93 24.61
CA MET A 24 0.78 7.96 24.36
C MET A 24 1.22 6.53 24.04
N LEU A 25 1.61 6.30 22.80
CA LEU A 25 2.26 5.06 22.37
C LEU A 25 3.76 5.18 22.63
N SER A 26 4.36 4.16 23.24
CA SER A 26 5.81 3.99 23.30
C SER A 26 6.20 2.76 22.47
N TYR A 27 7.13 2.92 21.53
CA TYR A 27 7.73 1.86 20.74
C TYR A 27 9.17 1.64 21.19
N PHE A 28 9.58 0.37 21.30
CA PHE A 28 10.90 -0.04 21.75
C PHE A 28 11.65 -0.68 20.58
N PRO A 29 12.60 0.02 19.93
CA PRO A 29 13.31 -0.50 18.75
C PRO A 29 14.19 -1.71 19.05
N SER A 30 14.55 -1.93 20.31
CA SER A 30 15.39 -3.07 20.73
C SER A 30 14.73 -4.42 20.49
N ASP A 31 13.40 -4.50 20.59
CA ASP A 31 12.63 -5.75 20.45
C ASP A 31 11.31 -5.60 19.66
N GLY A 32 11.05 -4.42 19.09
CA GLY A 32 9.81 -4.14 18.35
C GLY A 32 8.55 -4.13 19.21
N SER A 33 8.68 -4.05 20.54
CA SER A 33 7.53 -4.04 21.44
C SER A 33 6.88 -2.66 21.55
N VAL A 34 5.63 -2.65 22.00
CA VAL A 34 4.81 -1.44 22.14
C VAL A 34 4.12 -1.38 23.50
N GLU A 35 3.95 -0.16 24.02
CA GLU A 35 3.22 0.14 25.26
C GLU A 35 2.27 1.32 25.01
N MET A 36 1.07 1.32 25.60
CA MET A 36 0.13 2.44 25.49
C MET A 36 -0.31 2.97 26.85
N TYR A 37 -0.27 4.29 27.00
CA TYR A 37 -0.72 5.01 28.18
C TYR A 37 -1.90 5.91 27.84
N ASP A 38 -2.99 5.80 28.59
CA ASP A 38 -4.18 6.64 28.44
C ASP A 38 -3.91 8.03 29.01
N LEU A 39 -3.93 9.05 28.14
CA LEU A 39 -3.62 10.43 28.50
C LEU A 39 -4.71 11.08 29.33
N LEU A 40 -5.97 10.66 29.15
CA LEU A 40 -7.12 11.22 29.85
C LEU A 40 -7.22 10.59 31.25
N LEU A 41 -7.17 9.26 31.31
CA LEU A 41 -7.31 8.51 32.56
C LEU A 41 -6.01 8.42 33.36
N LYS A 42 -4.89 8.91 32.79
CA LYS A 42 -3.56 8.90 33.38
C LYS A 42 -3.20 7.51 33.94
N LYS A 43 -3.41 6.48 33.14
CA LYS A 43 -3.11 5.10 33.51
C LYS A 43 -2.60 4.30 32.32
N LEU A 44 -1.87 3.23 32.61
CA LEU A 44 -1.47 2.28 31.60
C LEU A 44 -2.70 1.61 30.97
N PHE A 45 -2.77 1.65 29.64
CA PHE A 45 -3.84 1.04 28.87
C PHE A 45 -3.41 -0.33 28.33
N LEU A 46 -2.21 -0.40 27.76
CA LEU A 46 -1.60 -1.62 27.24
C LEU A 46 -0.20 -1.76 27.84
N ARG A 47 0.07 -2.87 28.53
CA ARG A 47 1.41 -3.25 29.00
C ARG A 47 2.30 -3.59 27.80
N ARG A 48 3.62 -3.36 27.94
CA ARG A 48 4.63 -3.71 26.93
C ARG A 48 4.40 -5.12 26.38
N ILE A 49 4.15 -5.20 25.08
CA ILE A 49 3.90 -6.44 24.35
C ILE A 49 4.62 -6.39 23.00
N GLN A 50 5.16 -7.53 22.58
CA GLN A 50 5.75 -7.66 21.25
C GLN A 50 4.65 -7.56 20.18
N CYS A 51 4.91 -6.77 19.13
CA CYS A 51 3.91 -6.51 18.10
C CYS A 51 4.53 -6.56 16.71
N ASP A 52 4.54 -7.76 16.11
CA ASP A 52 5.12 -8.01 14.79
C ASP A 52 4.39 -7.29 13.63
N SER A 53 3.25 -6.63 13.92
CA SER A 53 2.50 -5.84 12.95
C SER A 53 2.95 -4.39 12.85
N VAL A 54 3.83 -3.91 13.73
CA VAL A 54 4.31 -2.52 13.73
C VAL A 54 5.83 -2.51 13.53
N CYS A 55 6.27 -1.89 12.43
CA CYS A 55 7.69 -1.65 12.17
C CYS A 55 8.04 -0.17 12.38
N GLU A 56 9.32 0.13 12.57
CA GLU A 56 9.79 1.51 12.76
C GLU A 56 9.42 2.41 11.56
N GLU A 57 9.43 1.85 10.36
CA GLU A 57 9.09 2.54 9.11
C GLU A 57 7.62 2.99 9.03
N ASP A 58 6.74 2.34 9.80
CA ASP A 58 5.30 2.68 9.86
C ASP A 58 5.01 3.83 10.84
N LEU A 59 6.00 4.24 11.65
CA LEU A 59 5.83 5.17 12.77
C LEU A 59 6.11 6.62 12.35
N PHE A 60 5.19 7.23 11.60
CA PHE A 60 5.26 8.65 11.23
C PHE A 60 3.94 9.37 11.48
N VAL A 61 4.01 10.69 11.64
CA VAL A 61 2.80 11.52 11.82
C VAL A 61 1.90 11.43 10.59
N GLY A 62 0.64 11.11 10.81
CA GLY A 62 -0.36 10.85 9.78
C GLY A 62 -0.51 9.38 9.36
N SER A 63 0.32 8.47 9.88
CA SER A 63 0.16 7.04 9.60
C SER A 63 -0.99 6.42 10.42
N ILE A 64 -1.49 5.28 9.94
CA ILE A 64 -2.39 4.41 10.71
C ILE A 64 -1.63 3.11 10.97
N ILE A 65 -1.46 2.76 12.24
CA ILE A 65 -0.85 1.49 12.65
C ILE A 65 -1.90 0.61 13.32
N ASN A 66 -1.72 -0.71 13.24
CA ASN A 66 -2.62 -1.66 13.88
C ASN A 66 -1.95 -2.33 15.08
N ILE A 67 -2.54 -2.17 16.27
CA ILE A 67 -2.10 -2.80 17.51
C ILE A 67 -3.27 -3.57 18.12
N LEU A 68 -3.16 -4.90 18.20
CA LEU A 68 -4.20 -5.78 18.76
C LEU A 68 -5.60 -5.47 18.20
N SER A 69 -5.69 -5.42 16.86
CA SER A 69 -6.92 -5.11 16.11
C SER A 69 -7.48 -3.69 16.30
N ARG A 70 -6.68 -2.76 16.82
CA ARG A 70 -7.03 -1.34 16.93
C ARG A 70 -6.20 -0.54 15.94
N GLN A 71 -6.89 0.17 15.04
CA GLN A 71 -6.27 1.15 14.17
C GLN A 71 -6.03 2.45 14.93
N LEU A 72 -4.76 2.74 15.16
CA LEU A 72 -4.29 3.94 15.84
C LEU A 72 -3.76 4.91 14.79
N TYR A 73 -4.35 6.10 14.73
CA TYR A 73 -3.87 7.18 13.88
C TYR A 73 -2.80 7.97 14.63
N ILE A 74 -1.58 8.04 14.09
CA ILE A 74 -0.49 8.80 14.70
C ILE A 74 -0.72 10.29 14.42
N THR A 75 -1.06 11.05 15.47
CA THR A 75 -1.37 12.47 15.35
C THR A 75 -0.16 13.37 15.49
N ASP A 76 0.83 12.99 16.32
CA ASP A 76 1.99 13.82 16.63
C ASP A 76 3.07 12.99 17.34
N PHE A 77 4.24 13.58 17.55
CA PHE A 77 5.31 13.02 18.37
C PHE A 77 5.06 13.27 19.86
N GLY A 78 5.38 12.29 20.69
CA GLY A 78 5.24 12.37 22.15
C GLY A 78 6.38 13.11 22.84
N ASP A 79 7.53 13.27 22.18
CA ASP A 79 8.67 14.03 22.68
C ASP A 79 9.58 14.57 21.56
N ARG A 80 10.44 15.53 21.91
CA ARG A 80 11.35 16.20 20.99
C ARG A 80 12.42 15.26 20.42
N THR A 81 12.84 14.26 21.19
CA THR A 81 13.81 13.25 20.76
C THR A 81 13.27 12.41 19.61
N THR A 82 12.05 11.90 19.76
CA THR A 82 11.33 11.15 18.73
C THR A 82 11.09 12.05 17.52
N ALA A 83 10.58 13.26 17.72
CA ALA A 83 10.37 14.21 16.63
C ALA A 83 11.65 14.46 15.83
N SER A 84 12.78 14.69 16.50
CA SER A 84 14.06 14.97 15.84
C SER A 84 14.58 13.78 15.02
N LYS A 85 14.34 12.55 15.46
CA LYS A 85 14.69 11.33 14.70
C LYS A 85 13.78 11.18 13.47
N PHE A 86 12.47 11.08 13.69
CA PHE A 86 11.51 10.73 12.64
C PHE A 86 11.20 11.87 11.66
N THR A 87 11.38 13.13 12.04
CA THR A 87 11.19 14.27 11.12
C THR A 87 12.34 14.40 10.12
N ARG A 88 13.54 13.91 10.47
CA ARG A 88 14.71 13.92 9.59
C ARG A 88 14.77 12.71 8.65
N GLU A 89 14.02 11.65 8.93
CA GLU A 89 14.23 10.34 8.30
C GLU A 89 13.16 9.95 7.29
N VAL A 90 11.98 10.60 7.26
CA VAL A 90 10.89 10.19 6.36
C VAL A 90 10.33 11.38 5.60
N GLU A 91 10.69 11.45 4.33
CA GLU A 91 10.11 12.39 3.37
C GLU A 91 9.06 11.68 2.50
N SER A 92 8.11 12.46 1.98
CA SER A 92 7.21 12.01 0.92
C SER A 92 7.47 12.79 -0.37
N THR A 93 7.27 12.10 -1.48
CA THR A 93 7.29 12.70 -2.82
C THR A 93 6.35 11.96 -3.75
N ILE A 94 6.04 12.61 -4.86
CA ILE A 94 5.34 11.99 -5.97
C ILE A 94 6.33 11.24 -6.87
N PHE A 95 5.90 10.08 -7.35
CA PHE A 95 6.55 9.35 -8.43
C PHE A 95 5.49 8.95 -9.45
N ILE A 96 5.67 9.37 -10.70
CA ILE A 96 4.71 9.14 -11.79
C ILE A 96 5.32 8.16 -12.78
N ILE A 97 4.51 7.23 -13.26
CA ILE A 97 4.87 6.29 -14.31
C ILE A 97 3.87 6.48 -15.46
N ASN A 98 4.36 6.91 -16.61
CA ASN A 98 3.54 7.07 -17.81
C ASN A 98 3.07 5.71 -18.35
N GLU A 99 2.03 5.72 -19.19
CA GLU A 99 1.50 4.53 -19.86
C GLU A 99 2.57 3.67 -20.55
N SER A 100 3.59 4.29 -21.16
CA SER A 100 4.70 3.57 -21.81
C SER A 100 5.55 2.75 -20.83
N GLY A 101 5.55 3.11 -19.54
CA GLY A 101 6.22 2.38 -18.47
C GLY A 101 5.41 1.21 -17.90
N PHE A 102 4.13 1.05 -18.26
CA PHE A 102 3.27 0.03 -17.66
C PHE A 102 3.75 -1.40 -17.94
N THR A 103 4.39 -1.63 -19.09
CA THR A 103 5.04 -2.92 -19.42
C THR A 103 6.16 -3.29 -18.44
N TYR A 104 6.77 -2.30 -17.78
CA TYR A 104 7.88 -2.45 -16.85
C TYR A 104 7.48 -2.07 -15.41
N LEU A 105 6.19 -1.94 -15.12
CA LEU A 105 5.72 -1.38 -13.86
C LEU A 105 6.27 -2.16 -12.66
N GLY A 106 6.26 -3.48 -12.73
CA GLY A 106 6.78 -4.31 -11.65
C GLY A 106 8.27 -4.13 -11.41
N ARG A 107 9.08 -4.00 -12.47
CA ARG A 107 10.51 -3.64 -12.35
C ARG A 107 10.70 -2.26 -11.72
N ILE A 108 9.93 -1.25 -12.14
CA ILE A 108 10.02 0.12 -11.61
C ILE A 108 9.67 0.13 -10.11
N ILE A 109 8.58 -0.53 -9.71
CA ILE A 109 8.19 -0.67 -8.30
C ILE A 109 9.26 -1.41 -7.51
N SER A 110 9.83 -2.49 -8.05
CA SER A 110 10.92 -3.23 -7.39
C SER A 110 12.13 -2.32 -7.13
N ILE A 111 12.46 -1.42 -8.06
CA ILE A 111 13.56 -0.46 -7.89
C ILE A 111 13.25 0.57 -6.80
N LEU A 112 12.00 1.02 -6.68
CA LEU A 112 11.56 1.88 -5.56
C LEU A 112 11.69 1.12 -4.23
N GLU A 113 11.19 -0.11 -4.18
CA GLU A 113 11.26 -1.01 -3.02
C GLU A 113 12.72 -1.28 -2.59
N ASP A 114 13.62 -1.59 -3.53
CA ASP A 114 15.05 -1.83 -3.31
C ASP A 114 15.75 -0.58 -2.75
N ASN A 115 15.31 0.61 -3.16
CA ASN A 115 15.77 1.88 -2.60
C ASN A 115 15.12 2.25 -1.26
N ASN A 116 14.33 1.37 -0.66
CA ASN A 116 13.55 1.62 0.56
C ASN A 116 12.54 2.77 0.42
N LEU A 117 11.96 2.94 -0.77
CA LEU A 117 10.83 3.84 -0.98
C LEU A 117 9.54 3.02 -0.95
N LEU A 118 8.74 3.22 0.08
CA LEU A 118 7.47 2.54 0.29
C LEU A 118 6.35 3.28 -0.41
N ILE A 119 5.43 2.56 -1.04
CA ILE A 119 4.23 3.14 -1.64
C ILE A 119 3.23 3.43 -0.51
N TYR A 120 2.96 4.71 -0.28
CA TYR A 120 1.99 5.15 0.73
C TYR A 120 0.59 5.29 0.14
N ARG A 121 0.48 5.93 -1.03
CA ARG A 121 -0.76 6.05 -1.80
C ARG A 121 -0.44 5.84 -3.27
N GLY A 122 -1.42 5.40 -4.05
CA GLY A 122 -1.23 5.25 -5.48
C GLY A 122 -2.55 5.10 -6.21
N LYS A 123 -2.63 5.61 -7.44
CA LYS A 123 -3.79 5.45 -8.32
C LYS A 123 -3.41 5.58 -9.78
N ILE A 124 -4.14 4.87 -10.65
CA ILE A 124 -4.07 5.14 -12.10
C ILE A 124 -5.03 6.28 -12.40
N ILE A 125 -4.58 7.26 -13.18
CA ILE A 125 -5.35 8.43 -13.57
C ILE A 125 -5.47 8.46 -15.09
N ASP A 126 -6.71 8.66 -15.57
CA ASP A 126 -7.00 9.08 -16.93
C ASP A 126 -7.19 10.60 -16.94
N LYS A 127 -6.24 11.32 -17.55
CA LYS A 127 -6.21 12.80 -17.60
C LYS A 127 -7.48 13.38 -18.22
N GLU A 128 -8.05 12.71 -19.21
CA GLU A 128 -9.23 13.21 -19.95
C GLU A 128 -10.52 13.03 -19.14
N LYS A 129 -10.60 11.96 -18.32
CA LYS A 129 -11.78 11.63 -17.52
C LYS A 129 -11.78 12.19 -16.11
N SER A 130 -10.61 12.57 -15.59
CA SER A 130 -10.43 12.99 -14.20
C SER A 130 -10.89 14.42 -13.92
N GLY A 131 -11.29 15.20 -14.93
CA GLY A 131 -11.66 16.62 -14.77
C GLY A 131 -10.51 17.50 -14.26
N PHE A 132 -9.29 16.97 -14.30
CA PHE A 132 -8.12 17.52 -13.65
C PHE A 132 -7.50 18.62 -14.53
N ASN A 133 -7.47 19.86 -14.02
CA ASN A 133 -6.87 20.98 -14.75
C ASN A 133 -5.34 20.97 -14.56
N ALA A 134 -4.65 20.24 -15.43
CA ALA A 134 -3.20 20.02 -15.40
C ALA A 134 -2.36 21.22 -15.85
N SER A 135 -2.85 22.46 -15.74
CA SER A 135 -2.10 23.65 -16.16
C SER A 135 -0.77 23.85 -15.41
N SER A 136 -0.61 23.18 -14.26
CA SER A 136 0.60 23.18 -13.43
C SER A 136 1.49 21.95 -13.59
N LEU A 137 1.09 20.93 -14.35
CA LEU A 137 1.84 19.68 -14.49
C LEU A 137 2.46 19.56 -15.87
N SER A 138 3.65 18.94 -15.93
CA SER A 138 4.47 18.80 -17.13
C SER A 138 3.67 18.36 -18.36
N GLU A 139 3.89 19.04 -19.50
CA GLU A 139 3.37 18.64 -20.83
C GLU A 139 3.73 17.19 -21.20
N SER A 140 4.70 16.59 -20.50
CA SER A 140 5.13 15.22 -20.70
C SER A 140 4.13 14.16 -20.24
N LEU A 141 3.13 14.51 -19.43
CA LEU A 141 2.13 13.56 -18.94
C LEU A 141 1.22 13.07 -20.07
N LYS A 142 1.21 11.74 -20.25
CA LYS A 142 0.34 11.06 -21.20
C LYS A 142 -1.10 10.94 -20.67
N LYS A 143 -1.98 10.40 -21.52
CA LYS A 143 -3.41 10.22 -21.21
C LYS A 143 -3.62 9.39 -19.94
N LEU A 144 -2.96 8.24 -19.86
CA LEU A 144 -3.01 7.33 -18.72
C LEU A 144 -1.65 7.32 -18.00
N PHE A 145 -1.66 7.39 -16.68
CA PHE A 145 -0.44 7.29 -15.88
C PHE A 145 -0.77 6.76 -14.48
N LEU A 146 0.21 6.09 -13.86
CA LEU A 146 0.16 5.71 -12.46
C LEU A 146 0.86 6.80 -11.64
N ILE A 147 0.15 7.36 -10.67
CA ILE A 147 0.70 8.29 -9.68
C ILE A 147 0.91 7.52 -8.37
N LEU A 148 2.09 7.62 -7.79
CA LEU A 148 2.43 7.06 -6.49
C LEU A 148 2.89 8.19 -5.55
N GLU A 149 2.37 8.23 -4.33
CA GLU A 149 3.06 8.90 -3.24
C GLU A 149 3.98 7.88 -2.59
N VAL A 150 5.29 8.11 -2.70
CA VAL A 150 6.31 7.26 -2.10
C VAL A 150 6.90 7.94 -0.88
N ARG A 151 7.23 7.14 0.13
CA ARG A 151 7.80 7.59 1.41
C ARG A 151 9.07 6.84 1.75
N GLY A 152 10.01 7.55 2.36
CA GLY A 152 11.26 6.95 2.85
C GLY A 152 12.33 8.00 3.08
N GLN A 153 13.49 7.52 3.51
CA GLN A 153 14.64 8.38 3.78
C GLN A 153 15.20 8.97 2.49
N SER A 154 15.28 10.31 2.47
CA SER A 154 15.70 11.13 1.32
C SER A 154 14.88 10.83 0.06
N ALA A 155 13.59 10.49 0.21
CA ALA A 155 12.71 10.06 -0.88
C ALA A 155 12.67 11.06 -2.03
N ARG A 156 12.67 12.37 -1.74
CA ARG A 156 12.65 13.43 -2.75
C ARG A 156 13.91 13.40 -3.61
N SER A 157 15.09 13.36 -2.97
CA SER A 157 16.37 13.32 -3.68
C SER A 157 16.54 12.05 -4.51
N ILE A 158 16.07 10.91 -4.01
CA ILE A 158 16.18 9.61 -4.68
C ILE A 158 15.24 9.54 -5.86
N ALA A 159 13.97 9.93 -5.72
CA ALA A 159 13.02 9.97 -6.82
C ALA A 159 13.53 10.86 -7.97
N ARG A 160 14.10 12.02 -7.64
CA ARG A 160 14.77 12.90 -8.62
C ARG A 160 15.95 12.22 -9.30
N LYS A 161 16.82 11.57 -8.53
CA LYS A 161 18.00 10.86 -9.07
C LYS A 161 17.61 9.72 -10.01
N LEU A 162 16.58 8.96 -9.66
CA LEU A 162 16.09 7.83 -10.47
C LEU A 162 15.58 8.31 -11.84
N VAL A 163 14.86 9.43 -11.88
CA VAL A 163 14.31 9.98 -13.13
C VAL A 163 15.35 10.80 -13.91
N ASN A 164 16.20 11.55 -13.21
CA ASN A 164 17.26 12.36 -13.79
C ASN A 164 18.61 12.00 -13.13
N PRO A 165 19.42 11.15 -13.80
CA PRO A 165 20.71 10.68 -13.29
C PRO A 165 21.72 11.79 -12.95
N GLU A 166 21.56 13.00 -13.48
CA GLU A 166 22.45 14.14 -13.15
C GLU A 166 22.09 14.83 -11.82
N SER A 167 20.93 14.53 -11.23
CA SER A 167 20.48 15.15 -9.99
C SER A 167 21.42 14.83 -8.82
N PRO A 168 21.57 15.72 -7.84
CA PRO A 168 22.26 15.39 -6.60
C PRO A 168 21.42 14.39 -5.78
N VAL A 169 22.09 13.53 -5.02
CA VAL A 169 21.45 12.57 -4.11
C VAL A 169 22.13 12.61 -2.76
N GLU A 170 21.33 12.58 -1.68
CA GLU A 170 21.85 12.66 -0.31
C GLU A 170 22.45 11.33 0.17
N ARG A 171 22.06 10.22 -0.46
CA ARG A 171 22.59 8.88 -0.20
C ARG A 171 22.71 8.05 -1.49
N PRO A 172 23.62 7.08 -1.56
CA PRO A 172 23.75 6.24 -2.75
C PRO A 172 22.47 5.46 -3.04
N LEU A 173 22.18 5.32 -4.34
CA LEU A 173 21.11 4.44 -4.82
C LEU A 173 21.49 2.98 -4.59
N LYS A 174 20.52 2.18 -4.15
CA LYS A 174 20.65 0.72 -4.05
C LYS A 174 20.34 0.04 -5.39
N ALA A 175 19.42 0.64 -6.16
CA ALA A 175 19.06 0.23 -7.51
C ALA A 175 18.76 1.47 -8.37
N ASP A 176 18.89 1.35 -9.68
CA ASP A 176 18.65 2.44 -10.63
C ASP A 176 17.69 2.00 -11.74
N LEU A 177 16.98 2.95 -12.35
CA LEU A 177 16.03 2.72 -13.44
C LEU A 177 16.73 2.27 -14.74
N ARG A 178 18.04 2.51 -14.88
CA ARG A 178 18.81 2.20 -16.10
C ARG A 178 18.17 2.85 -17.32
N ASP A 179 17.57 2.04 -18.19
CA ASP A 179 16.89 2.40 -19.43
C ASP A 179 15.43 2.88 -19.23
N LEU A 180 14.91 2.83 -18.00
CA LEU A 180 13.49 3.10 -17.71
C LEU A 180 13.19 4.54 -17.27
N SER A 181 14.21 5.39 -17.11
CA SER A 181 14.05 6.77 -16.60
C SER A 181 13.09 7.60 -17.47
N GLY A 182 13.12 7.44 -18.80
CA GLY A 182 12.23 8.14 -19.74
C GLY A 182 10.74 7.80 -19.61
N HIS A 183 10.38 6.76 -18.85
CA HIS A 183 8.99 6.40 -18.58
C HIS A 183 8.43 7.05 -17.31
N CYS A 184 9.31 7.59 -16.46
CA CYS A 184 8.98 8.05 -15.13
C CYS A 184 9.11 9.57 -15.01
N LEU A 185 8.37 10.16 -14.08
CA LEU A 185 8.51 11.58 -13.71
C LEU A 185 8.55 11.70 -12.19
N ALA A 186 9.32 12.67 -11.71
CA ALA A 186 9.39 13.03 -10.31
C ALA A 186 9.48 14.56 -10.20
N PRO A 187 9.01 15.17 -9.09
CA PRO A 187 9.11 16.60 -8.87
C PRO A 187 10.56 17.11 -8.94
N THR A 188 10.77 18.25 -9.60
CA THR A 188 12.11 18.84 -9.78
C THR A 188 12.71 19.42 -8.51
N ASP A 189 11.86 19.81 -7.56
CA ASP A 189 12.22 20.45 -6.31
C ASP A 189 11.18 20.14 -5.23
N ASP A 190 11.53 20.45 -4.00
CA ASP A 190 10.76 20.12 -2.81
C ASP A 190 9.42 20.87 -2.72
N ARG A 191 9.36 22.11 -3.21
CA ARG A 191 8.13 22.92 -3.21
C ARG A 191 7.13 22.35 -4.20
N THR A 192 7.62 21.94 -5.37
CA THR A 192 6.81 21.24 -6.38
C THR A 192 6.31 19.92 -5.83
N ALA A 193 7.14 19.13 -5.15
CA ALA A 193 6.73 17.87 -4.53
C ALA A 193 5.55 18.05 -3.55
N GLU A 194 5.64 19.03 -2.64
CA GLU A 194 4.56 19.31 -1.68
C GLU A 194 3.26 19.76 -2.34
N THR A 195 3.38 20.52 -3.42
CA THR A 195 2.23 21.03 -4.18
C THR A 195 1.56 19.88 -4.93
N GLU A 196 2.33 19.05 -5.63
CA GLU A 196 1.81 17.90 -6.38
C GLU A 196 1.17 16.85 -5.48
N ILE A 197 1.72 16.57 -4.29
CA ILE A 197 1.08 15.66 -3.31
C ILE A 197 -0.34 16.16 -2.96
N LYS A 198 -0.49 17.45 -2.67
CA LYS A 198 -1.79 18.04 -2.30
C LYS A 198 -2.77 18.04 -3.48
N ILE A 199 -2.26 18.21 -4.69
CA ILE A 199 -3.05 18.21 -5.92
C ILE A 199 -3.56 16.79 -6.24
N PHE A 200 -2.69 15.78 -6.17
CA PHE A 200 -3.06 14.40 -6.53
C PHE A 200 -3.75 13.64 -5.41
N PHE A 201 -3.49 14.00 -4.15
CA PHE A 201 -4.05 13.32 -3.00
C PHE A 201 -4.54 14.35 -1.95
N PRO A 202 -5.58 15.13 -2.29
CA PRO A 202 -6.13 16.15 -1.41
C PRO A 202 -6.72 15.53 -0.13
N SER A 203 -6.80 16.33 0.94
CA SER A 203 -7.41 15.90 2.20
C SER A 203 -8.94 15.82 2.13
N SER A 204 -9.57 16.50 1.17
CA SER A 204 -10.99 16.35 0.84
C SER A 204 -11.18 15.14 -0.07
N LYS A 205 -12.31 14.43 0.07
CA LYS A 205 -12.73 13.30 -0.78
C LYS A 205 -13.09 13.73 -2.21
N GLU A 206 -12.40 14.71 -2.79
CA GLU A 206 -12.64 15.07 -4.18
C GLU A 206 -12.29 13.87 -5.07
N VAL A 207 -13.35 13.43 -5.75
CA VAL A 207 -13.46 12.16 -6.46
C VAL A 207 -12.55 12.23 -7.68
N HIS A 208 -11.31 11.77 -7.53
CA HIS A 208 -10.57 11.35 -8.72
C HIS A 208 -11.25 10.08 -9.22
N CYS A 209 -11.87 10.16 -10.40
CA CYS A 209 -12.52 9.02 -11.05
C CYS A 209 -11.54 7.84 -11.11
N ASN A 210 -11.88 6.72 -10.47
CA ASN A 210 -11.11 5.49 -10.66
C ASN A 210 -11.16 5.08 -12.14
N THR A 211 -10.08 4.47 -12.63
CA THR A 211 -9.96 4.01 -14.03
C THR A 211 -10.50 2.60 -14.23
N ALA A 212 -11.17 2.04 -13.23
CA ALA A 212 -11.68 0.68 -13.29
C ALA A 212 -12.78 0.56 -14.35
N VAL A 213 -12.77 -0.55 -15.09
CA VAL A 213 -13.66 -0.79 -16.24
C VAL A 213 -14.84 -1.70 -15.89
N TYR A 214 -14.73 -2.51 -14.84
CA TYR A 214 -15.74 -3.42 -14.29
C TYR A 214 -16.32 -4.40 -15.32
N ARG A 215 -15.56 -4.73 -16.37
CA ARG A 215 -16.00 -5.57 -17.49
C ARG A 215 -14.88 -6.51 -17.92
N ASN A 216 -15.20 -7.81 -17.96
CA ASN A 216 -14.22 -8.88 -18.21
C ASN A 216 -12.93 -8.67 -17.41
N SER A 217 -13.11 -8.44 -16.11
CA SER A 217 -12.06 -8.12 -15.16
C SER A 217 -12.24 -8.90 -13.87
N THR A 218 -11.22 -8.89 -13.01
CA THR A 218 -11.24 -9.55 -11.69
C THR A 218 -10.54 -8.66 -10.67
N CYS A 219 -10.95 -8.76 -9.41
CA CYS A 219 -10.25 -8.12 -8.31
C CYS A 219 -9.00 -8.92 -7.94
N CYS A 220 -7.90 -8.21 -7.69
CA CYS A 220 -6.67 -8.75 -7.14
C CYS A 220 -6.23 -7.86 -5.97
N ILE A 221 -5.98 -8.46 -4.82
CA ILE A 221 -5.44 -7.78 -3.65
C ILE A 221 -4.10 -8.42 -3.28
N ILE A 222 -3.03 -7.67 -3.44
CA ILE A 222 -1.71 -8.00 -2.89
C ILE A 222 -1.76 -7.70 -1.39
N LYS A 223 -1.65 -8.75 -0.59
CA LYS A 223 -1.91 -8.73 0.85
C LYS A 223 -0.84 -7.97 1.63
N PRO A 224 -1.14 -7.50 2.86
CA PRO A 224 -0.21 -6.68 3.63
C PRO A 224 1.17 -7.27 3.90
N HIS A 225 1.29 -8.59 4.06
CA HIS A 225 2.60 -9.22 4.26
C HIS A 225 3.49 -9.11 3.02
N ALA A 226 2.93 -9.26 1.81
CA ALA A 226 3.67 -9.12 0.56
C ALA A 226 4.09 -7.66 0.32
N VAL A 227 3.26 -6.69 0.73
CA VAL A 227 3.62 -5.26 0.71
C VAL A 227 4.78 -4.98 1.68
N ARG A 228 4.69 -5.49 2.91
CA ARG A 228 5.72 -5.33 3.94
C ARG A 228 7.05 -5.97 3.55
N GLU A 229 7.01 -7.13 2.91
CA GLU A 229 8.17 -7.86 2.43
C GLU A 229 8.79 -7.26 1.16
N LYS A 230 8.23 -6.16 0.63
CA LYS A 230 8.74 -5.43 -0.54
C LYS A 230 8.84 -6.32 -1.78
N ILE A 231 7.80 -7.11 -2.03
CA ILE A 231 7.68 -8.00 -3.20
C ILE A 231 6.53 -7.60 -4.14
N VAL A 232 5.97 -6.40 -3.98
CA VAL A 232 4.87 -5.91 -4.83
C VAL A 232 5.34 -5.81 -6.28
N GLY A 233 6.54 -5.28 -6.51
CA GLY A 233 7.10 -5.12 -7.84
C GLY A 233 7.28 -6.47 -8.55
N LYS A 234 7.73 -7.50 -7.84
CA LYS A 234 7.88 -8.86 -8.40
C LYS A 234 6.54 -9.46 -8.80
N ILE A 235 5.55 -9.38 -7.90
CA ILE A 235 4.19 -9.87 -8.17
C ILE A 235 3.57 -9.17 -9.39
N ILE A 236 3.65 -7.84 -9.44
CA ILE A 236 3.12 -7.06 -10.57
C ILE A 236 3.84 -7.41 -11.88
N GLN A 237 5.16 -7.63 -11.83
CA GLN A 237 5.91 -8.01 -13.03
C GLN A 237 5.46 -9.37 -13.56
N ASP A 238 5.26 -10.35 -12.68
CA ASP A 238 4.77 -11.69 -13.05
C ASP A 238 3.35 -11.64 -13.62
N ILE A 239 2.49 -10.77 -13.10
CA ILE A 239 1.15 -10.53 -13.66
C ILE A 239 1.24 -9.97 -15.08
N ILE A 240 2.09 -8.97 -15.32
CA ILE A 240 2.29 -8.36 -16.64
C ILE A 240 2.88 -9.38 -17.63
N VAL A 241 3.89 -10.15 -17.22
CA VAL A 241 4.55 -11.15 -18.08
C VAL A 241 3.59 -12.26 -18.49
N ALA A 242 2.65 -12.64 -17.62
CA ALA A 242 1.58 -13.57 -17.95
C ALA A 242 0.52 -13.01 -18.93
N GLY A 243 0.69 -11.76 -19.40
CA GLY A 243 -0.14 -11.12 -20.39
C GLY A 243 -1.39 -10.43 -19.83
N PHE A 244 -1.47 -10.29 -18.51
CA PHE A 244 -2.53 -9.50 -17.87
C PHE A 244 -2.17 -8.01 -17.87
N LYS A 245 -3.19 -7.17 -17.73
CA LYS A 245 -3.08 -5.72 -17.62
C LYS A 245 -3.78 -5.23 -16.36
N MET A 246 -3.36 -4.08 -15.86
CA MET A 246 -4.03 -3.40 -14.76
C MET A 246 -4.79 -2.19 -15.31
N SER A 247 -6.10 -2.17 -15.11
CA SER A 247 -6.94 -1.02 -15.47
C SER A 247 -7.14 -0.07 -14.29
N ALA A 248 -6.99 -0.55 -13.05
CA ALA A 248 -7.00 0.27 -11.84
C ALA A 248 -5.95 -0.21 -10.83
N PHE A 249 -5.50 0.71 -9.98
CA PHE A 249 -4.54 0.50 -8.90
C PHE A 249 -4.98 1.36 -7.72
N GLU A 250 -4.97 0.83 -6.51
CA GLU A 250 -5.20 1.61 -5.29
C GLU A 250 -4.47 1.01 -4.09
N VAL A 251 -3.94 1.86 -3.20
CA VAL A 251 -3.44 1.41 -1.90
C VAL A 251 -4.61 1.48 -0.93
N VAL A 252 -4.99 0.34 -0.34
CA VAL A 252 -6.15 0.26 0.57
C VAL A 252 -5.75 -0.26 1.93
N THR A 253 -6.38 0.26 2.98
CA THR A 253 -6.18 -0.23 4.35
C THR A 253 -7.53 -0.64 4.94
N PHE A 254 -7.66 -1.91 5.32
CA PHE A 254 -8.89 -2.43 5.87
C PHE A 254 -8.95 -2.24 7.39
N ASN A 255 -10.11 -1.82 7.88
CA ASN A 255 -10.46 -1.89 9.30
C ASN A 255 -11.29 -3.16 9.56
N LEU A 256 -11.67 -3.40 10.82
CA LEU A 256 -12.43 -4.62 11.16
C LEU A 256 -13.75 -4.73 10.40
N ALA A 257 -14.50 -3.63 10.31
CA ALA A 257 -15.78 -3.62 9.62
C ALA A 257 -15.57 -3.88 8.13
N THR A 258 -14.64 -3.16 7.50
CA THR A 258 -14.44 -3.27 6.05
C THR A 258 -13.78 -4.58 5.62
N ALA A 259 -12.85 -5.13 6.41
CA ALA A 259 -12.28 -6.45 6.17
C ALA A 259 -13.33 -7.56 6.34
N SER A 260 -14.17 -7.45 7.38
CA SER A 260 -15.20 -8.46 7.64
C SER A 260 -16.28 -8.47 6.57
N GLU A 261 -16.68 -7.29 6.09
CA GLU A 261 -17.65 -7.12 5.00
C GLU A 261 -17.08 -7.62 3.67
N PHE A 262 -15.84 -7.23 3.33
CA PHE A 262 -15.16 -7.71 2.12
C PHE A 262 -15.03 -9.24 2.08
N LEU A 263 -14.78 -9.88 3.22
CA LEU A 263 -14.64 -11.33 3.32
C LEU A 263 -15.93 -12.06 3.77
N ASP A 264 -17.10 -11.41 3.82
CA ASP A 264 -18.29 -11.97 4.46
C ASP A 264 -18.74 -13.29 3.82
N VAL A 265 -18.52 -13.47 2.51
CA VAL A 265 -18.80 -14.72 1.79
C VAL A 265 -18.04 -15.94 2.33
N TYR A 266 -16.90 -15.72 3.01
CA TYR A 266 -16.10 -16.80 3.63
C TYR A 266 -16.53 -17.09 5.07
N LYS A 267 -17.38 -16.26 5.67
CA LYS A 267 -17.76 -16.35 7.07
C LYS A 267 -18.60 -17.61 7.33
N GLY A 268 -18.08 -18.48 8.19
CA GLY A 268 -18.72 -19.77 8.49
C GLY A 268 -18.53 -20.84 7.40
N VAL A 269 -17.90 -20.49 6.27
CA VAL A 269 -17.52 -21.42 5.19
C VAL A 269 -16.11 -21.97 5.43
N VAL A 270 -15.16 -21.10 5.79
CA VAL A 270 -13.76 -21.47 6.07
C VAL A 270 -13.42 -21.25 7.54
N ALA A 271 -12.66 -22.16 8.13
CA ALA A 271 -12.28 -22.09 9.54
C ALA A 271 -11.34 -20.91 9.81
N GLU A 272 -10.53 -20.56 8.81
CA GLU A 272 -9.51 -19.52 8.80
C GLU A 272 -10.07 -18.08 8.72
N TYR A 273 -11.39 -17.89 8.61
CA TYR A 273 -12.00 -16.59 8.34
C TYR A 273 -11.51 -15.47 9.28
N LYS A 274 -11.44 -15.74 10.59
CA LYS A 274 -11.00 -14.74 11.58
C LYS A 274 -9.55 -14.31 11.35
N ASP A 275 -8.69 -15.26 11.01
CA ASP A 275 -7.27 -14.99 10.75
C ASP A 275 -7.08 -14.29 9.41
N MET A 276 -7.90 -14.60 8.40
CA MET A 276 -7.93 -13.88 7.12
C MET A 276 -8.29 -12.39 7.32
N VAL A 277 -9.34 -12.10 8.10
CA VAL A 277 -9.73 -10.74 8.46
C VAL A 277 -8.60 -10.03 9.21
N SER A 278 -8.00 -10.69 10.21
CA SER A 278 -6.87 -10.14 10.97
C SER A 278 -5.67 -9.85 10.08
N GLN A 279 -5.41 -10.69 9.08
CA GLN A 279 -4.31 -10.50 8.13
C GLN A 279 -4.56 -9.30 7.20
N LEU A 280 -5.77 -9.12 6.67
CA LEU A 280 -6.10 -7.95 5.85
C LEU A 280 -6.00 -6.64 6.63
N MET A 281 -6.32 -6.66 7.93
CA MET A 281 -6.19 -5.49 8.81
C MET A 281 -4.74 -5.20 9.23
N SER A 282 -3.79 -6.09 8.93
CA SER A 282 -2.42 -5.99 9.47
C SER A 282 -1.55 -4.91 8.83
N GLY A 283 -2.04 -4.22 7.80
CA GLY A 283 -1.33 -3.14 7.12
C GLY A 283 -1.97 -2.76 5.77
N PRO A 284 -1.27 -1.95 4.96
CA PRO A 284 -1.73 -1.57 3.63
C PRO A 284 -1.71 -2.77 2.67
N SER A 285 -2.69 -2.82 1.78
CA SER A 285 -2.77 -3.75 0.65
C SER A 285 -2.73 -2.98 -0.66
N ILE A 286 -2.31 -3.63 -1.75
CA ILE A 286 -2.45 -3.07 -3.10
C ILE A 286 -3.61 -3.76 -3.80
N ALA A 287 -4.64 -2.98 -4.12
CA ALA A 287 -5.77 -3.42 -4.92
C ALA A 287 -5.54 -3.12 -6.39
N LEU A 288 -5.83 -4.10 -7.24
CA LEU A 288 -5.68 -4.02 -8.69
C LEU A 288 -6.97 -4.52 -9.34
N GLU A 289 -7.42 -3.82 -10.39
CA GLU A 289 -8.34 -4.41 -11.35
C GLU A 289 -7.52 -5.04 -12.47
N ILE A 290 -7.66 -6.36 -12.64
CA ILE A 290 -6.93 -7.12 -13.65
C ILE A 290 -7.82 -7.34 -14.87
N THR A 291 -7.29 -7.06 -16.06
CA THR A 291 -7.91 -7.23 -17.37
C THR A 291 -6.97 -7.99 -18.32
N LYS A 292 -7.48 -8.37 -19.49
CA LYS A 292 -6.68 -8.93 -20.59
C LYS A 292 -7.18 -8.39 -21.92
N GLN A 293 -6.29 -8.28 -22.91
CA GLN A 293 -6.61 -7.72 -24.22
C GLN A 293 -7.57 -8.58 -25.05
N ASN A 294 -7.51 -9.91 -24.89
CA ASN A 294 -8.35 -10.85 -25.60
C ASN A 294 -9.61 -11.19 -24.77
N PRO A 295 -10.77 -11.44 -25.40
CA PRO A 295 -12.06 -11.68 -24.74
C PRO A 295 -12.17 -13.11 -24.17
N SER A 296 -11.11 -13.61 -23.55
CA SER A 296 -11.16 -14.84 -22.79
C SER A 296 -11.65 -14.56 -21.36
N ASN A 297 -12.05 -15.61 -20.64
CA ASN A 297 -12.54 -15.51 -19.27
C ASN A 297 -11.39 -15.08 -18.34
N VAL A 298 -11.19 -13.77 -18.21
CA VAL A 298 -10.08 -13.16 -17.45
C VAL A 298 -10.06 -13.66 -16.02
N PHE A 299 -11.24 -13.82 -15.43
CA PHE A 299 -11.43 -14.33 -14.09
C PHE A 299 -10.87 -15.76 -13.95
N GLU A 300 -11.28 -16.71 -14.80
CA GLU A 300 -10.81 -18.11 -14.71
C GLU A 300 -9.31 -18.24 -14.97
N GLU A 301 -8.81 -17.51 -15.95
CA GLU A 301 -7.39 -17.51 -16.28
C GLU A 301 -6.56 -16.93 -15.15
N PHE A 302 -6.98 -15.79 -14.60
CA PHE A 302 -6.26 -15.15 -13.50
C PHE A 302 -6.31 -16.00 -12.24
N ARG A 303 -7.47 -16.58 -11.88
CA ARG A 303 -7.59 -17.51 -10.74
C ARG A 303 -6.70 -18.73 -10.92
N THR A 304 -6.63 -19.28 -12.13
CA THR A 304 -5.74 -20.39 -12.46
C THR A 304 -4.27 -20.01 -12.28
N TYR A 305 -3.89 -18.81 -12.68
CA TYR A 305 -2.54 -18.27 -12.53
C TYR A 305 -2.16 -17.93 -11.08
N VAL A 306 -3.12 -17.42 -10.29
CA VAL A 306 -2.95 -17.18 -8.85
C VAL A 306 -2.73 -18.50 -8.10
N GLY A 307 -3.48 -19.54 -8.48
CA GLY A 307 -3.33 -20.89 -7.95
C GLY A 307 -4.10 -21.19 -6.66
N PRO A 308 -3.93 -22.40 -6.11
CA PRO A 308 -4.63 -22.87 -4.91
C PRO A 308 -4.43 -21.93 -3.71
N ALA A 309 -5.46 -21.79 -2.87
CA ALA A 309 -5.45 -20.88 -1.72
C ALA A 309 -4.33 -21.18 -0.69
N ASP A 310 -3.95 -22.46 -0.56
CA ASP A 310 -2.85 -22.92 0.27
C ASP A 310 -1.54 -22.95 -0.55
N PRO A 311 -0.54 -22.11 -0.21
CA PRO A 311 0.76 -22.08 -0.88
C PRO A 311 1.51 -23.42 -0.87
N GLU A 312 1.37 -24.23 0.18
CA GLU A 312 2.05 -25.52 0.25
C GLU A 312 1.47 -26.51 -0.78
N ILE A 313 0.14 -26.51 -0.93
CA ILE A 313 -0.53 -27.27 -1.99
C ILE A 313 -0.13 -26.70 -3.34
N ALA A 314 -0.18 -25.37 -3.51
CA ALA A 314 0.17 -24.69 -4.75
C ALA A 314 1.58 -25.07 -5.22
N ARG A 315 2.58 -25.08 -4.34
CA ARG A 315 3.96 -25.51 -4.66
C ARG A 315 4.05 -26.95 -5.14
N LYS A 316 3.20 -27.85 -4.63
CA LYS A 316 3.21 -29.28 -5.01
C LYS A 316 2.52 -29.54 -6.35
N ILE A 317 1.37 -28.90 -6.60
CA ILE A 317 0.54 -29.21 -7.77
C ILE A 317 0.66 -28.21 -8.92
N ARG A 318 1.03 -26.96 -8.63
CA ARG A 318 1.14 -25.85 -9.60
C ARG A 318 2.25 -24.85 -9.18
N PRO A 319 3.54 -25.26 -9.19
CA PRO A 319 4.65 -24.49 -8.63
C PRO A 319 4.91 -23.12 -9.26
N GLY A 320 4.40 -22.85 -10.47
CA GLY A 320 4.55 -21.55 -11.14
C GLY A 320 3.45 -20.53 -10.83
N THR A 321 2.54 -20.83 -9.90
CA THR A 321 1.44 -19.93 -9.54
C THR A 321 1.87 -18.86 -8.55
N LEU A 322 1.18 -17.71 -8.53
CA LEU A 322 1.58 -16.59 -7.66
C LEU A 322 1.57 -16.97 -6.17
N ARG A 323 0.57 -17.74 -5.71
CA ARG A 323 0.52 -18.23 -4.32
C ARG A 323 1.63 -19.23 -4.02
N ALA A 324 2.07 -20.04 -4.99
CA ALA A 324 3.20 -20.94 -4.82
C ALA A 324 4.53 -20.18 -4.66
N ASN A 325 4.72 -19.13 -5.47
CA ASN A 325 5.96 -18.35 -5.51
C ASN A 325 6.11 -17.41 -4.31
N TYR A 326 5.02 -16.79 -3.87
CA TYR A 326 5.06 -15.67 -2.92
C TYR A 326 4.33 -15.93 -1.59
N GLY A 327 3.55 -17.01 -1.50
CA GLY A 327 2.78 -17.33 -0.31
C GLY A 327 3.57 -18.13 0.74
N HIS A 328 3.40 -17.76 2.01
CA HIS A 328 3.98 -18.45 3.16
C HIS A 328 3.08 -19.60 3.62
N ASP A 329 1.83 -19.28 3.93
CA ASP A 329 0.82 -20.19 4.48
C ASP A 329 -0.59 -19.81 3.99
N LYS A 330 -1.63 -20.54 4.42
CA LYS A 330 -3.03 -20.32 4.02
C LYS A 330 -3.55 -18.89 4.28
N ILE A 331 -3.06 -18.23 5.33
CA ILE A 331 -3.46 -16.88 5.73
C ILE A 331 -2.63 -15.84 4.97
N LYS A 332 -1.31 -15.99 5.02
CA LYS A 332 -0.30 -15.19 4.33
C LYS A 332 0.04 -15.78 2.96
N ASN A 333 -0.96 -15.88 2.09
CA ASN A 333 -0.84 -16.51 0.77
C ASN A 333 -0.53 -15.53 -0.38
N ALA A 334 0.11 -14.39 -0.10
CA ALA A 334 0.41 -13.26 -1.00
C ALA A 334 -0.78 -12.54 -1.64
N ILE A 335 -1.71 -13.26 -2.27
CA ILE A 335 -2.73 -12.68 -3.15
C ILE A 335 -4.12 -13.24 -2.82
N HIS A 336 -5.05 -12.32 -2.61
CA HIS A 336 -6.47 -12.59 -2.77
C HIS A 336 -6.88 -12.27 -4.22
N CYS A 337 -7.69 -13.14 -4.81
CA CYS A 337 -8.32 -12.92 -6.10
C CYS A 337 -9.78 -13.35 -5.99
N THR A 338 -10.64 -12.76 -6.80
CA THR A 338 -12.05 -13.13 -6.86
C THR A 338 -12.21 -14.64 -7.09
N ASP A 339 -13.13 -15.27 -6.36
CA ASP A 339 -13.40 -16.72 -6.42
C ASP A 339 -14.63 -17.10 -7.24
N LEU A 340 -15.53 -16.16 -7.57
CA LEU A 340 -16.68 -16.37 -8.47
C LEU A 340 -16.84 -15.20 -9.46
N PRO A 341 -17.24 -15.43 -10.72
CA PRO A 341 -17.41 -14.37 -11.71
C PRO A 341 -18.40 -13.27 -11.28
N GLU A 342 -19.47 -13.65 -10.59
CA GLU A 342 -20.52 -12.74 -10.14
C GLU A 342 -20.01 -11.75 -9.08
N ASP A 343 -19.03 -12.19 -8.28
CA ASP A 343 -18.45 -11.40 -7.18
C ASP A 343 -17.42 -10.38 -7.69
N ALA A 344 -16.86 -10.56 -8.88
CA ALA A 344 -15.80 -9.69 -9.40
C ALA A 344 -16.24 -8.22 -9.42
N SER A 345 -17.45 -7.96 -9.90
CA SER A 345 -17.98 -6.59 -9.97
C SER A 345 -18.25 -6.00 -8.58
N LEU A 346 -18.69 -6.81 -7.62
CA LEU A 346 -18.97 -6.40 -6.25
C LEU A 346 -17.68 -6.10 -5.49
N GLU A 347 -16.68 -6.97 -5.57
CA GLU A 347 -15.37 -6.76 -4.95
C GLU A 347 -14.68 -5.52 -5.51
N LEU A 348 -14.71 -5.33 -6.84
CA LEU A 348 -14.14 -4.16 -7.49
C LEU A 348 -14.87 -2.87 -7.07
N ASP A 349 -16.20 -2.86 -7.01
CA ASP A 349 -16.98 -1.70 -6.57
C ASP A 349 -16.71 -1.39 -5.09
N TYR A 350 -16.64 -2.44 -4.27
CA TYR A 350 -16.30 -2.29 -2.86
C TYR A 350 -14.95 -1.61 -2.68
N VAL A 351 -13.93 -2.09 -3.40
CA VAL A 351 -12.57 -1.63 -3.23
C VAL A 351 -12.31 -0.25 -3.85
N PHE A 352 -12.80 0.02 -5.06
CA PHE A 352 -12.49 1.24 -5.80
C PHE A 352 -13.54 2.36 -5.64
N ARG A 353 -14.69 2.10 -5.00
CA ARG A 353 -15.77 3.10 -4.80
C ARG A 353 -16.23 3.23 -3.35
N ILE A 354 -16.38 2.13 -2.62
CA ILE A 354 -16.96 2.15 -1.26
C ILE A 354 -15.90 2.36 -0.19
N LEU A 355 -14.75 1.70 -0.31
CA LEU A 355 -13.67 1.85 0.64
C LEU A 355 -13.20 3.31 0.70
N PRO A 356 -13.01 3.86 1.91
CA PRO A 356 -12.43 5.19 2.05
C PRO A 356 -10.95 5.14 1.65
N ALA A 357 -10.59 5.91 0.62
CA ALA A 357 -9.21 6.18 0.22
C ALA A 357 -8.43 7.00 1.27
#